data_AF-A2PZ33-F1
#
_entry.id   AF-A2PZ33-F1
#
_cell.length_a   1.000
_cell.length_b   1.000
_cell.length_c   1.000
_cell.angle_alpha   90.00
_cell.angle_beta   90.00
_cell.angle_gamma   90.00
#
_symmetry.space_group_name_H-M   'P 1'
#
loop_
_entity.id
_entity.type
_entity.pdbx_description
1 polymer ?
#
loop_
_entity_poly.entity_id
_entity_poly.type
_entity_poly.pdbx_seq_one_letter_code
_entity_poly.pdbx_strand_id
1 'polypeptide(L)'
;ELRLQDMRAEFQLMASSFIQSNPGLTKLFFCDLEFKESQASFVLMGVNSLPHIRLVGPGNANLKDSPAMDMSRGGTAESMAAFVEGQTGLRVGEIERPSPVSKKQLLFVGGVVLVAAPYVVKRLLTQQTPFHDPKLWLAFSIFVYFFSVSGAMYNIIRKMPLFMADRNDPSKLVFFYQGSGMQLGAEGFAVGFLYTVVGLVLAFVT
;
A
#
# COMPACT_ATOMS: atom_id res chain seq x y z
N GLU A 1 11.59 4.99 -8.55
CA GLU A 1 12.73 4.56 -7.71
C GLU A 1 12.73 3.03 -7.66
N LEU A 2 13.88 2.37 -7.86
CA LEU A 2 13.91 0.91 -7.77
C LEU A 2 13.81 0.49 -6.29
N ARG A 3 12.78 -0.29 -5.94
CA ARG A 3 12.51 -0.79 -4.57
C ARG A 3 13.47 -1.91 -4.15
N LEU A 4 14.77 -1.70 -4.37
CA LEU A 4 15.81 -2.72 -4.13
C LEU A 4 15.99 -3.03 -2.64
N GLN A 5 15.85 -2.03 -1.77
CA GLN A 5 15.96 -2.21 -0.31
C GLN A 5 14.81 -3.06 0.22
N ASP A 6 13.58 -2.79 -0.23
CA ASP A 6 12.40 -3.59 0.14
C ASP A 6 12.57 -5.05 -0.29
N MET A 7 13.03 -5.30 -1.52
CA MET A 7 13.25 -6.66 -2.00
C MET A 7 14.38 -7.38 -1.28
N ARG A 8 15.44 -6.66 -0.88
CA ARG A 8 16.50 -7.24 -0.04
C ARG A 8 15.94 -7.68 1.31
N ALA A 9 15.08 -6.88 1.92
CA ALA A 9 14.43 -7.24 3.18
C ALA A 9 13.51 -8.46 3.02
N GLU A 10 12.71 -8.54 1.95
CA GLU A 10 11.85 -9.70 1.65
C GLU A 10 12.68 -10.97 1.38
N PHE A 11 13.81 -10.85 0.67
CA PHE A 11 14.74 -11.96 0.44
C PHE A 11 15.39 -12.46 1.74
N GLN A 12 15.85 -11.55 2.60
CA GLN A 12 16.41 -11.88 3.91
C GLN A 12 15.37 -12.56 4.81
N LEU A 13 14.12 -12.09 4.76
CA LEU A 13 13.03 -12.65 5.52
C LEU A 13 12.76 -14.11 5.09
N MET A 14 12.66 -14.37 3.79
CA MET A 14 12.54 -15.73 3.25
C MET A 14 13.72 -16.63 3.66
N ALA A 15 14.96 -16.13 3.56
CA ALA A 15 16.15 -16.89 3.96
C ALA A 15 16.14 -17.21 5.47
N SER A 16 15.74 -16.26 6.31
CA SER A 16 15.65 -16.46 7.76
C SER A 16 14.56 -17.47 8.14
N SER A 17 13.42 -17.45 7.45
CA SER A 17 12.35 -18.44 7.64
C SER A 17 12.80 -19.85 7.22
N PHE A 18 13.55 -19.98 6.12
CA PHE A 18 14.12 -21.27 5.69
C PHE A 18 15.05 -21.87 6.75
N ILE A 19 15.95 -21.05 7.31
CA ILE A 19 16.91 -21.49 8.31
C ILE A 19 16.20 -21.93 9.61
N GLN A 20 15.14 -21.23 10.01
CA GLN A 20 14.36 -21.58 11.19
C GLN A 20 13.52 -22.85 10.99
N SER A 21 12.92 -23.03 9.82
CA SER A 21 12.03 -24.18 9.54
C SER A 21 12.79 -25.48 9.29
N ASN A 22 14.03 -25.42 8.81
CA ASN A 22 14.84 -26.58 8.43
C ASN A 22 16.20 -26.63 9.17
N PRO A 23 16.22 -26.83 10.51
CA PRO A 23 17.46 -26.93 11.25
C PRO A 23 18.24 -28.19 10.81
N GLY A 24 19.35 -27.98 10.09
CA GLY A 24 20.27 -29.05 9.65
C GLY A 24 20.26 -29.38 8.15
N LEU A 25 19.50 -28.67 7.33
CA LEU A 25 19.46 -28.90 5.88
C LEU A 25 20.50 -28.05 5.14
N THR A 26 21.66 -28.63 4.81
CA THR A 26 22.81 -27.93 4.17
C THR A 26 22.79 -27.97 2.65
N LYS A 27 21.60 -28.11 2.03
CA LYS A 27 21.47 -28.30 0.57
C LYS A 27 21.21 -27.00 -0.20
N LEU A 28 20.74 -25.96 0.48
CA LEU A 28 20.37 -24.68 -0.13
C LEU A 28 21.13 -23.55 0.57
N PHE A 29 21.71 -22.65 -0.22
CA PHE A 29 22.45 -21.49 0.25
C PHE A 29 21.86 -20.23 -0.37
N PHE A 30 21.73 -19.17 0.44
CA PHE A 30 21.24 -17.87 0.01
C PHE A 30 22.40 -16.89 -0.01
N CYS A 31 22.58 -16.20 -1.15
CA CYS A 31 23.63 -15.21 -1.33
C CYS A 31 23.03 -13.94 -1.95
N ASP A 32 23.39 -12.77 -1.42
CA ASP A 32 23.15 -11.48 -2.05
C ASP A 32 24.45 -10.97 -2.71
N LEU A 33 24.29 -10.31 -3.87
CA LEU A 33 25.41 -9.76 -4.64
C LEU A 33 25.11 -8.30 -4.97
N GLU A 34 26.06 -7.42 -4.67
CA GLU A 34 25.98 -6.01 -5.03
C GLU A 34 26.73 -5.73 -6.35
N PHE A 35 26.07 -5.03 -7.27
CA PHE A 35 26.62 -4.74 -8.60
C PHE A 35 27.94 -3.97 -8.55
N LYS A 36 28.08 -3.04 -7.58
CA LYS A 36 29.29 -2.23 -7.42
C LYS A 36 30.53 -3.05 -7.06
N GLU A 37 30.34 -4.16 -6.34
CA GLU A 37 31.44 -4.98 -5.84
C GLU A 37 31.78 -6.13 -6.78
N SER A 38 30.80 -6.67 -7.52
CA SER A 38 30.92 -7.95 -8.24
C SER A 38 30.48 -7.90 -9.71
N GLN A 39 30.86 -6.85 -10.46
CA GLN A 39 30.45 -6.66 -11.86
C GLN A 39 30.76 -7.88 -12.76
N ALA A 40 31.89 -8.55 -12.55
CA ALA A 40 32.27 -9.76 -13.30
C ALA A 40 31.26 -10.91 -13.15
N SER A 41 30.70 -11.09 -11.95
CA SER A 41 29.69 -12.11 -11.65
C SER A 41 28.36 -11.83 -12.38
N PHE A 42 27.98 -10.56 -12.51
CA PHE A 42 26.77 -10.17 -13.25
C PHE A 42 26.90 -10.46 -14.75
N VAL A 43 28.08 -10.21 -15.34
CA VAL A 43 28.36 -10.52 -16.75
C VAL A 43 28.34 -12.04 -16.98
N LEU A 44 28.92 -12.80 -16.06
CA LEU A 44 28.98 -14.25 -16.13
C LEU A 44 27.58 -14.87 -16.03
N MET A 45 26.72 -14.33 -15.17
CA MET A 45 25.30 -14.71 -15.08
C MET A 45 24.43 -14.10 -16.20
N GLY A 46 24.93 -13.14 -16.99
CA GLY A 46 24.16 -12.51 -18.08
C GLY A 46 22.97 -11.69 -17.58
N VAL A 47 23.12 -11.00 -16.44
CA VAL A 47 22.05 -10.18 -15.84
C VAL A 47 22.14 -8.75 -16.40
N ASN A 48 21.09 -8.32 -17.11
CA ASN A 48 21.04 -7.00 -17.77
C ASN A 48 20.25 -5.94 -16.98
N SER A 49 19.45 -6.36 -16.00
CA SER A 49 18.60 -5.48 -15.20
C SER A 49 18.51 -5.97 -13.75
N LEU A 50 18.42 -5.00 -12.83
CA LEU A 50 18.14 -5.23 -11.42
C LEU A 50 16.70 -4.83 -11.12
N PRO A 51 16.04 -5.46 -10.14
CA PRO A 51 16.46 -6.61 -9.32
C PRO A 51 16.39 -7.94 -10.08
N HIS A 52 17.21 -8.93 -9.72
CA HIS A 52 17.22 -10.27 -10.34
C HIS A 52 17.51 -11.36 -9.31
N ILE A 53 16.75 -12.47 -9.36
CA ILE A 53 16.90 -13.64 -8.49
C ILE A 53 16.98 -14.86 -9.39
N ARG A 54 17.95 -15.72 -9.09
CA ARG A 54 18.27 -16.89 -9.88
C ARG A 54 18.68 -18.02 -8.94
N LEU A 55 18.30 -19.24 -9.31
CA LEU A 55 18.69 -20.44 -8.60
C LEU A 55 19.79 -21.16 -9.39
N VAL A 56 20.98 -21.25 -8.80
CA VAL A 56 22.11 -21.98 -9.39
C VAL A 56 22.10 -23.42 -8.87
N GLY A 57 21.82 -24.37 -9.75
CA GLY A 57 21.84 -25.80 -9.42
C GLY A 57 23.18 -26.47 -9.75
N PRO A 58 23.49 -27.62 -9.12
CA PRO A 58 24.76 -28.34 -9.32
C PRO A 58 24.94 -28.93 -10.74
N GLY A 59 23.87 -28.98 -11.56
CA GLY A 59 23.89 -29.54 -12.92
C GLY A 59 23.98 -28.52 -14.06
N ASN A 60 24.11 -27.22 -13.76
CA ASN A 60 24.11 -26.19 -14.80
C ASN A 60 25.51 -26.03 -15.40
N ALA A 61 25.70 -26.49 -16.64
CA ALA A 61 26.96 -26.35 -17.38
C ALA A 61 27.33 -24.88 -17.65
N ASN A 62 26.32 -24.00 -17.74
CA ASN A 62 26.49 -22.56 -17.88
C ASN A 62 25.59 -21.82 -16.88
N LEU A 63 26.17 -20.84 -16.18
CA LEU A 63 25.48 -20.04 -15.16
C LEU A 63 24.38 -19.13 -15.75
N LYS A 64 24.41 -18.91 -17.07
CA LYS A 64 23.37 -18.20 -17.81
C LYS A 64 22.06 -18.97 -17.95
N ASP A 65 22.13 -20.30 -18.00
CA ASP A 65 20.98 -21.18 -18.26
C ASP A 65 20.22 -21.55 -16.97
N SER A 66 20.68 -21.02 -15.84
CA SER A 66 20.06 -21.26 -14.54
C SER A 66 18.68 -20.59 -14.48
N PRO A 67 17.67 -21.26 -13.89
CA PRO A 67 16.31 -20.74 -13.84
C PRO A 67 16.26 -19.40 -13.10
N ALA A 68 15.71 -18.40 -13.79
CA ALA A 68 15.49 -17.05 -13.28
C ALA A 68 14.03 -16.86 -12.89
N MET A 69 13.81 -16.10 -11.82
CA MET A 69 12.47 -15.71 -11.39
C MET A 69 11.93 -14.59 -12.28
N ASP A 70 10.63 -14.64 -12.60
CA ASP A 70 9.92 -13.53 -13.23
C ASP A 70 9.65 -12.41 -12.21
N MET A 71 10.37 -11.30 -12.36
CA MET A 71 10.29 -10.11 -11.51
C MET A 71 9.07 -9.23 -11.80
N SER A 72 8.31 -9.50 -12.87
CA SER A 72 7.04 -8.81 -13.13
C SER A 72 5.98 -9.15 -12.08
N ARG A 73 6.06 -10.36 -11.51
CA ARG A 73 5.11 -10.90 -10.52
C ARG A 73 5.77 -11.24 -9.18
N GLY A 74 7.10 -11.37 -9.15
CA GLY A 74 7.88 -11.73 -7.98
C GLY A 74 8.44 -10.50 -7.25
N GLY A 75 8.28 -10.48 -5.94
CA GLY A 75 8.82 -9.41 -5.09
C GLY A 75 8.50 -9.52 -3.62
N THR A 76 7.63 -10.46 -3.25
CA THR A 76 7.37 -10.82 -1.87
C THR A 76 8.11 -12.11 -1.50
N ALA A 77 8.42 -12.27 -0.22
CA ALA A 77 9.05 -13.47 0.33
C ALA A 77 8.30 -14.76 -0.06
N GLU A 78 6.96 -14.74 -0.12
CA GLU A 78 6.14 -15.90 -0.49
C GLU A 78 6.30 -16.28 -1.95
N SER A 79 6.34 -15.29 -2.85
CA SER A 79 6.62 -15.55 -4.27
C SER A 79 8.02 -16.14 -4.47
N MET A 80 8.98 -15.70 -3.64
CA MET A 80 10.34 -16.22 -3.67
C MET A 80 10.44 -17.64 -3.14
N ALA A 81 9.75 -17.94 -2.03
CA ALA A 81 9.65 -19.28 -1.50
C ALA A 81 9.00 -20.23 -2.52
N ALA A 82 7.86 -19.87 -3.09
CA ALA A 82 7.18 -20.71 -4.08
C ALA A 82 8.06 -21.04 -5.30
N PHE A 83 8.88 -20.09 -5.76
CA PHE A 83 9.84 -20.33 -6.83
C PHE A 83 10.93 -21.32 -6.41
N VAL A 84 11.51 -21.15 -5.21
CA VAL A 84 12.53 -22.05 -4.68
C VAL A 84 11.95 -23.46 -4.48
N GLU A 85 10.76 -23.58 -3.90
CA GLU A 85 10.06 -24.85 -3.70
C GLU A 85 9.77 -25.54 -5.04
N GLY A 86 9.32 -24.80 -6.05
CA GLY A 86 9.03 -25.33 -7.37
C GLY A 86 10.25 -25.86 -8.12
N GLN A 87 11.44 -25.29 -7.88
CA GLN A 87 12.68 -25.69 -8.55
C GLN A 87 13.49 -26.73 -7.77
N THR A 88 13.46 -26.67 -6.43
CA THR A 88 14.29 -27.55 -5.57
C THR A 88 13.51 -28.71 -4.94
N GLY A 89 12.18 -28.62 -4.90
CA GLY A 89 11.32 -29.56 -4.16
C GLY A 89 11.47 -29.50 -2.64
N LEU A 90 12.29 -28.58 -2.11
CA LEU A 90 12.48 -28.38 -0.68
C LEU A 90 11.45 -27.38 -0.17
N ARG A 91 10.74 -27.73 0.92
CA ARG A 91 9.77 -26.83 1.55
C ARG A 91 10.49 -25.75 2.36
N VAL A 92 10.18 -24.49 2.09
CA VAL A 92 10.79 -23.33 2.74
C VAL A 92 10.17 -23.09 4.13
N GLY A 93 8.93 -23.53 4.34
CA GLY A 93 8.20 -23.36 5.59
C GLY A 93 7.39 -22.07 5.65
N GLU A 94 6.68 -21.85 6.76
CA GLU A 94 5.81 -20.69 6.93
C GLU A 94 6.63 -19.40 7.10
N ILE A 95 6.23 -18.36 6.37
CA ILE A 95 6.90 -17.07 6.38
C ILE A 95 6.26 -16.18 7.45
N GLU A 96 6.88 -16.12 8.62
CA GLU A 96 6.46 -15.21 9.69
C GLU A 96 6.89 -13.77 9.39
N ARG A 97 5.96 -12.95 8.89
CA ARG A 97 6.20 -11.51 8.73
C ARG A 97 6.22 -10.84 10.11
N PRO A 98 7.26 -10.07 10.47
CA PRO A 98 7.24 -9.29 11.69
C PRO A 98 6.07 -8.30 11.59
N SER A 99 5.19 -8.31 12.60
CA SER A 99 4.03 -7.42 12.61
C SER A 99 4.48 -5.98 12.41
N PRO A 100 3.88 -5.22 11.47
CA PRO A 100 4.31 -3.84 11.19
C PRO A 100 4.13 -2.91 12.40
N VAL A 101 3.31 -3.34 13.37
CA VAL A 101 3.12 -2.66 14.64
C VAL A 101 4.17 -3.16 15.63
N SER A 102 5.05 -2.26 16.06
CA SER A 102 6.01 -2.59 17.12
C SER A 102 5.27 -2.94 18.41
N LYS A 103 5.73 -3.96 19.14
CA LYS A 103 5.15 -4.34 20.46
C LYS A 103 5.04 -3.14 21.40
N LYS A 104 5.98 -2.18 21.31
CA LYS A 104 5.95 -0.91 22.08
C LYS A 104 4.83 0.04 21.64
N GLN A 105 4.57 0.13 20.33
CA GLN A 105 3.46 0.93 19.80
C GLN A 105 2.12 0.32 20.19
N LEU A 106 2.00 -1.01 20.12
CA LEU A 106 0.79 -1.70 20.56
C LEU A 106 0.53 -1.51 22.06
N LEU A 107 1.58 -1.60 22.88
CA LEU A 107 1.50 -1.32 24.32
C LEU A 107 1.14 0.15 24.60
N PHE A 108 1.69 1.09 23.84
CA PHE A 108 1.39 2.51 23.97
C PHE A 108 -0.07 2.81 23.61
N VAL A 109 -0.54 2.32 22.46
CA VAL A 109 -1.94 2.47 22.03
C VAL A 109 -2.87 1.81 23.04
N GLY A 110 -2.54 0.58 23.48
CA GLY A 110 -3.29 -0.12 24.54
C GLY A 110 -3.34 0.67 25.84
N GLY A 111 -2.23 1.28 26.25
CA GLY A 111 -2.14 2.12 27.46
C GLY A 111 -2.97 3.40 27.34
N VAL A 112 -2.90 4.09 26.21
CA VAL A 112 -3.72 5.28 25.93
C VAL A 112 -5.21 4.92 25.95
N VAL A 113 -5.61 3.81 25.34
CA VAL A 113 -6.99 3.33 25.36
C VAL A 113 -7.42 2.97 26.78
N LEU A 114 -6.58 2.29 27.57
CA LEU A 114 -6.89 1.95 28.96
C LEU A 114 -7.08 3.17 29.86
N VAL A 115 -6.25 4.20 29.69
CA VAL A 115 -6.37 5.46 30.45
C VAL A 115 -7.56 6.29 29.97
N ALA A 116 -7.83 6.31 28.67
CA ALA A 116 -8.95 7.04 28.09
C ALA A 116 -10.29 6.34 28.31
N ALA A 117 -10.32 5.01 28.44
CA ALA A 117 -11.53 4.21 28.60
C ALA A 117 -12.43 4.67 29.76
N PRO A 118 -11.95 4.84 31.01
CA PRO A 118 -12.81 5.31 32.09
C PRO A 118 -13.31 6.74 31.87
N TYR A 119 -12.53 7.60 31.20
CA TYR A 119 -12.96 8.96 30.87
C TYR A 119 -14.04 8.97 29.78
N VAL A 120 -13.87 8.18 28.72
CA VAL A 120 -14.83 8.02 27.62
C VAL A 120 -16.12 7.37 28.13
N VAL A 121 -16.04 6.30 28.91
CA VAL A 121 -17.20 5.59 29.48
C VAL A 121 -17.98 6.49 30.43
N LYS A 122 -17.30 7.22 31.33
CA LYS A 122 -17.98 8.21 32.20
C LYS A 122 -18.67 9.28 31.35
N ARG A 123 -17.99 9.83 30.34
CA ARG A 123 -18.55 10.86 29.47
C ARG A 123 -19.77 10.36 28.69
N LEU A 124 -19.72 9.10 28.21
CA LEU A 124 -20.82 8.43 27.52
C LEU A 124 -22.04 8.25 28.45
N LEU A 125 -21.82 7.82 29.69
CA LEU A 125 -22.86 7.60 30.70
C LEU A 125 -23.50 8.91 31.21
N THR A 126 -22.74 10.00 31.31
CA THR A 126 -23.24 11.31 31.76
C THR A 126 -24.05 12.05 30.67
N GLN A 127 -24.34 11.42 29.53
CA GLN A 127 -25.04 11.98 28.36
C GLN A 127 -24.44 13.28 27.77
N GLN A 128 -23.33 13.79 28.30
CA GLN A 128 -22.59 14.93 27.74
C GLN A 128 -21.61 14.48 26.64
N THR A 129 -22.05 13.57 25.77
CA THR A 129 -21.31 13.25 24.55
C THR A 129 -21.91 13.96 23.36
N PRO A 130 -21.07 14.47 22.44
CA PRO A 130 -21.56 15.08 21.21
C PRO A 130 -22.40 14.10 20.38
N PHE A 131 -22.23 12.78 20.58
CA PHE A 131 -23.02 11.73 19.92
C PHE A 131 -24.50 11.71 20.29
N HIS A 132 -24.90 12.31 21.41
CA HIS A 132 -26.31 12.39 21.79
C HIS A 132 -26.98 13.68 21.28
N ASP A 133 -26.21 14.61 20.74
CA ASP A 133 -26.74 15.89 20.25
C ASP A 133 -27.35 15.69 18.85
N PRO A 134 -28.67 15.90 18.66
CA PRO A 134 -29.31 15.72 17.36
C PRO A 134 -28.73 16.64 16.29
N LYS A 135 -28.12 17.76 16.68
CA LYS A 135 -27.42 18.68 15.77
C LYS A 135 -26.20 18.03 15.13
N LEU A 136 -25.48 17.17 15.86
CA LEU A 136 -24.32 16.45 15.32
C LEU A 136 -24.77 15.46 14.23
N TRP A 137 -25.84 14.72 14.49
CA TRP A 137 -26.41 13.77 13.52
C TRP A 137 -26.99 14.46 12.29
N LEU A 138 -27.61 15.62 12.48
CA LEU A 138 -28.10 16.45 11.39
C LEU A 138 -26.93 16.96 10.53
N ALA A 139 -25.86 17.49 11.14
CA ALA A 139 -24.66 17.93 10.43
C ALA A 139 -23.98 16.78 9.69
N PHE A 140 -23.88 15.60 10.31
CA PHE A 140 -23.32 14.40 9.69
C PHE A 140 -24.17 13.93 8.51
N SER A 141 -25.50 13.98 8.62
CA SER A 141 -26.41 13.61 7.52
C SER A 141 -26.25 14.55 6.32
N ILE A 142 -26.12 15.86 6.56
CA ILE A 142 -25.84 16.84 5.50
C ILE A 142 -24.47 16.56 4.86
N PHE A 143 -23.46 16.21 5.65
CA PHE A 143 -22.14 15.87 5.13
C PHE A 143 -22.18 14.64 4.20
N VAL A 144 -22.87 13.58 4.59
CA VAL A 144 -23.05 12.37 3.75
C VAL A 144 -23.81 12.71 2.47
N TYR A 145 -24.85 13.54 2.56
CA TYR A 145 -25.59 14.03 1.40
C TYR A 145 -24.70 14.82 0.43
N PHE A 146 -23.93 15.79 0.95
CA PHE A 146 -22.96 16.56 0.16
C PHE A 146 -21.95 15.67 -0.56
N PHE A 147 -21.38 14.69 0.14
CA PHE A 147 -20.42 13.75 -0.44
C PHE A 147 -21.04 12.90 -1.55
N SER A 148 -22.32 12.56 -1.41
CA SER A 148 -23.07 11.80 -2.42
C SER A 148 -23.38 12.63 -3.66
N VAL A 149 -23.81 13.89 -3.49
CA VAL A 149 -24.21 14.78 -4.59
C VAL A 149 -23.01 15.38 -5.34
N SER A 150 -21.88 15.60 -4.68
CA SER A 150 -20.65 16.13 -5.28
C SER A 150 -19.95 15.19 -6.28
N GLY A 151 -20.49 13.98 -6.51
CA GLY A 151 -19.89 13.01 -7.42
C GLY A 151 -18.59 12.39 -6.88
N ALA A 152 -18.37 12.43 -5.56
CA ALA A 152 -17.17 11.86 -4.95
C ALA A 152 -17.01 10.36 -5.26
N MET A 153 -18.12 9.63 -5.38
CA MET A 153 -18.11 8.22 -5.81
C MET A 153 -17.54 8.05 -7.22
N TYR A 154 -17.95 8.92 -8.18
CA TYR A 154 -17.42 8.91 -9.54
C TYR A 154 -15.91 9.19 -9.56
N ASN A 155 -15.48 10.17 -8.76
CA ASN A 155 -14.07 10.53 -8.61
C ASN A 155 -13.21 9.38 -8.07
N ILE A 156 -13.72 8.65 -7.07
CA ILE A 156 -13.03 7.51 -6.45
C ILE A 156 -12.92 6.33 -7.43
N ILE A 157 -14.03 5.94 -8.09
CA ILE A 157 -14.05 4.78 -8.98
C ILE A 157 -13.15 4.99 -10.20
N ARG A 158 -13.24 6.17 -10.82
CA ARG A 158 -12.48 6.48 -12.05
C ARG A 158 -11.10 7.08 -11.79
N LYS A 159 -10.73 7.26 -10.51
CA LYS A 159 -9.47 7.89 -10.08
C LYS A 159 -9.23 9.22 -10.80
N MET A 160 -10.28 10.05 -10.89
CA MET A 160 -10.19 11.34 -11.56
C MET A 160 -9.27 12.29 -10.79
N PRO A 161 -8.37 13.02 -11.46
CA PRO A 161 -7.55 14.02 -10.79
C PRO A 161 -8.43 15.18 -10.29
N LEU A 162 -8.08 15.71 -9.11
CA LEU A 162 -8.78 16.86 -8.52
C LEU A 162 -8.59 18.12 -9.35
N PHE A 163 -7.40 18.30 -9.92
CA PHE A 163 -7.00 19.43 -10.75
C PHE A 163 -6.07 18.91 -11.85
N MET A 164 -6.10 19.56 -13.01
CA MET A 164 -5.13 19.31 -14.09
C MET A 164 -4.29 20.57 -14.31
N ALA A 165 -3.01 20.42 -14.63
CA ALA A 165 -2.20 21.53 -15.09
C ALA A 165 -2.57 21.85 -16.55
N ASP A 166 -2.63 23.13 -16.91
CA ASP A 166 -2.86 23.55 -18.29
C ASP A 166 -1.74 23.00 -19.19
N ARG A 167 -2.13 22.46 -20.35
CA ARG A 167 -1.20 21.89 -21.33
C ARG A 167 -0.31 22.95 -21.98
N ASN A 168 -0.75 24.22 -21.97
CA ASN A 168 0.01 25.33 -22.52
C ASN A 168 0.85 26.09 -21.46
N ASP A 169 0.44 26.08 -20.20
CA ASP A 169 1.13 26.76 -19.10
C ASP A 169 1.18 25.86 -17.84
N PRO A 170 2.28 25.15 -17.56
CA PRO A 170 2.38 24.23 -16.42
C PRO A 170 2.28 24.90 -15.04
N SER A 171 2.31 26.24 -14.98
CA SER A 171 2.09 27.02 -13.76
C SER A 171 0.61 27.37 -13.50
N LYS A 172 -0.30 27.07 -14.43
CA LYS A 172 -1.74 27.34 -14.27
C LYS A 172 -2.49 26.04 -13.95
N LEU A 173 -3.19 26.05 -12.82
CA LEU A 173 -4.08 24.97 -12.41
C LEU A 173 -5.46 25.19 -13.02
N VAL A 174 -5.93 24.23 -13.81
CA VAL A 174 -7.26 24.21 -14.41
C VAL A 174 -8.19 23.41 -13.50
N PHE A 175 -9.15 24.10 -12.90
CA PHE A 175 -10.15 23.53 -11.98
C PHE A 175 -11.44 23.09 -12.69
N PHE A 176 -11.70 23.62 -13.90
CA PHE A 176 -12.89 23.32 -14.71
C PHE A 176 -12.46 22.81 -16.08
N TYR A 177 -12.92 21.60 -16.45
CA TYR A 177 -12.60 21.02 -17.75
C TYR A 177 -13.62 21.46 -18.79
N GLN A 178 -13.17 22.08 -19.88
CA GLN A 178 -14.06 22.66 -20.91
C GLN A 178 -14.59 21.63 -21.94
N GLY A 179 -14.14 20.37 -21.88
CA GLY A 179 -14.54 19.32 -22.83
C GLY A 179 -15.67 18.44 -22.29
N SER A 180 -16.56 17.96 -23.18
CA SER A 180 -17.59 16.98 -22.81
C SER A 180 -16.98 15.57 -22.72
N GLY A 181 -16.95 14.99 -21.52
CA GLY A 181 -16.56 13.59 -21.33
C GLY A 181 -15.65 13.30 -20.14
N MET A 182 -15.06 14.32 -19.52
CA MET A 182 -14.32 14.20 -18.26
C MET A 182 -14.74 15.30 -17.30
N GLN A 183 -15.13 14.92 -16.09
CA GLN A 183 -15.42 15.83 -15.00
C GLN A 183 -14.26 15.78 -14.00
N LEU A 184 -13.69 16.93 -13.67
CA LEU A 184 -12.62 17.01 -12.66
C LEU A 184 -13.21 16.87 -11.26
N GLY A 185 -12.39 16.37 -10.33
CA GLY A 185 -12.84 16.21 -8.96
C GLY A 185 -13.23 17.54 -8.30
N ALA A 186 -12.45 18.60 -8.55
CA ALA A 186 -12.77 19.95 -8.04
C ALA A 186 -14.08 20.50 -8.60
N GLU A 187 -14.38 20.25 -9.87
CA GLU A 187 -15.64 20.66 -10.51
C GLU A 187 -16.84 19.98 -9.86
N GLY A 188 -16.77 18.67 -9.61
CA GLY A 188 -17.81 17.93 -8.89
C GLY A 188 -18.06 18.44 -7.47
N PHE A 189 -16.99 18.73 -6.72
CA PHE A 189 -17.09 19.30 -5.38
C PHE A 189 -17.67 20.73 -5.39
N ALA A 190 -17.28 21.58 -6.34
CA ALA A 190 -17.81 22.94 -6.45
C ALA A 190 -19.31 22.94 -6.76
N VAL A 191 -19.75 22.09 -7.70
CA VAL A 191 -21.17 21.96 -8.07
C VAL A 191 -21.98 21.35 -6.91
N GLY A 192 -21.49 20.29 -6.27
CA GLY A 192 -22.12 19.69 -5.10
C GLY A 192 -22.25 20.65 -3.92
N PHE A 193 -21.26 21.53 -3.74
CA PHE A 193 -21.30 22.57 -2.70
C PHE A 193 -22.40 23.58 -2.98
N LEU A 194 -22.51 24.03 -4.23
CA LEU A 194 -23.54 24.99 -4.66
C LEU A 194 -24.95 24.41 -4.45
N TYR A 195 -25.18 23.15 -4.83
CA TYR A 195 -26.46 22.46 -4.57
C TYR A 195 -26.78 22.36 -3.08
N THR A 196 -25.78 22.06 -2.25
CA THR A 196 -25.98 21.94 -0.80
C THR A 196 -26.31 23.29 -0.17
N VAL A 197 -25.63 24.37 -0.58
CA VAL A 197 -25.90 25.73 -0.10
C VAL A 197 -27.31 26.17 -0.47
N VAL A 198 -27.72 25.99 -1.74
CA VAL A 198 -29.08 26.36 -2.18
C VAL A 198 -30.14 25.54 -1.41
N GLY A 199 -29.91 24.24 -1.22
CA GLY A 199 -30.81 23.38 -0.43
C GLY A 199 -30.95 23.84 1.02
N LEU A 200 -29.84 24.23 1.66
CA LEU A 200 -29.86 24.76 3.03
C LEU A 200 -30.55 26.13 3.13
N VAL A 201 -30.36 27.01 2.16
CA VAL A 201 -31.06 28.31 2.11
C VAL A 201 -32.56 28.11 1.98
N LEU A 202 -33.02 27.22 1.08
CA LEU A 202 -34.44 26.91 0.95
C LEU A 202 -35.04 26.32 2.22
N ALA A 203 -34.30 25.42 2.88
CA ALA A 203 -34.71 24.83 4.15
C ALA A 203 -34.78 25.85 5.31
N PHE A 204 -34.01 26.95 5.23
CA PHE A 204 -34.06 28.03 6.23
C PHE A 204 -35.19 29.03 5.98
N VAL A 205 -35.59 29.21 4.71
CA VAL A 205 -36.64 30.16 4.31
C VAL A 205 -38.06 29.58 4.46
N THR A 206 -38.20 28.26 4.47
CA THR A 206 -39.48 27.54 4.64
C THR A 206 -39.74 27.22 6.10
#